data_AF-A0A259CIL6-F1
#
_entry.id   AF-A0A259CIL6-F1
#
_cell.length_a   1.000
_cell.length_b   1.000
_cell.length_c   1.000
_cell.angle_alpha   90.00
_cell.angle_beta   90.00
_cell.angle_gamma   90.00
#
_symmetry.space_group_name_H-M   'P 1'
#
loop_
_entity.id
_entity.type
_entity.pdbx_description
1 polymer ?
#
loop_
_entity_poly.entity_id
_entity_poly.type
_entity_poly.pdbx_seq_one_letter_code
_entity_poly.pdbx_strand_id
1 'polypeptide(L)'
;MAVFVVDLITMLYISMLGRAELAAAVGYAGAILFFTTSFGIGMSIAVAALVARALGARDPAAAKARATTGLILGFLFGSLFAAVVWLALGPLVALLGATGRTAALTVHFLQIVIPSQPLLMVGMIGGAILRSHGDARAAMMATVWGALATAVLDPILIFGFGWELTGAALGSVAARVVISLMALQPILRKYGGFDRPTPGQVVADMGPIWAIAVPAILTQVATPIGQAFVTRATSDYGEAAVAGMAIAGRLTPVAFGVIFALSGAMGPIIGQNFGAGRLDRVRRAFLDGLIFTGLVIVLVSALLFLLRAPIADAFQAEGLTRDLVYLFCGPLALLWFFNGVIFVGNAVCNNLGRPFWSTLVNWGRHTVGTIPLALWLGGIWGAEGVLVGQALG
;
A
#
# COMPACT_ATOMS: atom_id res chain seq x y z
N MET A 1 6.72 -0.99 0.28
CA MET A 1 7.74 -0.50 -0.66
C MET A 1 8.16 -1.58 -1.67
N ALA A 2 8.72 -2.72 -1.26
CA ALA A 2 9.21 -3.71 -2.24
C ALA A 2 8.14 -4.45 -3.07
N VAL A 3 6.88 -4.56 -2.60
CA VAL A 3 5.77 -5.05 -3.45
C VAL A 3 5.51 -4.11 -4.62
N PHE A 4 5.56 -2.78 -4.40
CA PHE A 4 5.44 -1.81 -5.49
C PHE A 4 6.65 -1.82 -6.43
N VAL A 5 7.82 -2.25 -5.94
CA VAL A 5 9.01 -2.44 -6.77
C VAL A 5 8.84 -3.65 -7.70
N VAL A 6 8.22 -4.74 -7.23
CA VAL A 6 7.83 -5.87 -8.09
C VAL A 6 6.95 -5.37 -9.23
N ASP A 7 5.86 -4.66 -8.91
CA ASP A 7 4.91 -4.16 -9.91
C ASP A 7 5.58 -3.19 -10.91
N LEU A 8 6.49 -2.33 -10.42
CA LEU A 8 7.26 -1.41 -11.25
C LEU A 8 8.20 -2.15 -12.22
N ILE A 9 8.94 -3.16 -11.73
CA ILE A 9 9.85 -3.97 -12.55
C ILE A 9 9.07 -4.66 -13.67
N THR A 10 7.93 -5.28 -13.35
CA THR A 10 7.08 -5.93 -14.34
C THR A 10 6.55 -4.94 -15.38
N MET A 11 6.11 -3.75 -14.94
CA MET A 11 5.66 -2.69 -15.86
C MET A 11 6.80 -2.23 -16.80
N LEU A 12 8.02 -2.09 -16.29
CA LEU A 12 9.18 -1.73 -17.10
C LEU A 12 9.44 -2.78 -18.19
N TYR A 13 9.51 -4.07 -17.84
CA TYR A 13 9.75 -5.12 -18.83
C TYR A 13 8.65 -5.22 -19.88
N ILE A 14 7.39 -5.06 -19.49
CA ILE A 14 6.27 -5.04 -20.45
C ILE A 14 6.34 -3.81 -21.36
N SER A 15 6.74 -2.64 -20.84
CA SER A 15 6.91 -1.44 -21.67
C SER A 15 8.03 -1.61 -22.72
N MET A 16 9.08 -2.38 -22.41
CA MET A 16 10.17 -2.68 -23.35
C MET A 16 9.74 -3.55 -24.55
N LEU A 17 8.59 -4.22 -24.49
CA LEU A 17 8.04 -4.95 -25.63
C LEU A 17 7.53 -4.03 -26.76
N GLY A 18 7.40 -2.72 -26.50
CA GLY A 18 6.97 -1.73 -27.49
C GLY A 18 5.50 -1.83 -27.91
N ARG A 19 4.69 -2.62 -27.20
CA ARG A 19 3.26 -2.80 -27.49
C ARG A 19 2.39 -2.03 -26.50
N ALA A 20 1.85 -0.91 -26.95
CA ALA A 20 1.03 0.00 -26.12
C ALA A 20 -0.13 -0.71 -25.42
N GLU A 21 -0.80 -1.66 -26.09
CA GLU A 21 -1.91 -2.43 -25.53
C GLU A 21 -1.51 -3.29 -24.32
N LEU A 22 -0.30 -3.87 -24.33
CA LEU A 22 0.21 -4.67 -23.21
C LEU A 22 0.51 -3.79 -22.00
N ALA A 23 1.15 -2.64 -22.23
CA ALA A 23 1.46 -1.67 -21.18
C ALA A 23 0.17 -1.09 -20.56
N ALA A 24 -0.82 -0.76 -21.39
CA ALA A 24 -2.12 -0.30 -20.92
C ALA A 24 -2.84 -1.38 -20.10
N ALA A 25 -2.80 -2.65 -20.53
CA ALA A 25 -3.41 -3.76 -19.81
C ALA A 25 -2.80 -3.95 -18.42
N VAL A 26 -1.47 -3.87 -18.28
CA VAL A 26 -0.79 -3.92 -16.98
C VAL A 26 -1.13 -2.70 -16.11
N GLY A 27 -1.30 -1.53 -16.70
CA GLY A 27 -1.76 -0.33 -15.98
C GLY A 27 -3.15 -0.50 -15.35
N TYR A 28 -4.13 -0.97 -16.12
CA TYR A 28 -5.47 -1.26 -15.61
C TYR A 28 -5.47 -2.39 -14.57
N ALA A 29 -4.69 -3.45 -14.82
CA ALA A 29 -4.52 -4.53 -13.85
C ALA A 29 -3.90 -4.00 -12.54
N GLY A 30 -2.92 -3.12 -12.63
CA GLY A 30 -2.27 -2.47 -11.50
C GLY A 30 -3.24 -1.72 -10.59
N ALA A 31 -4.26 -1.05 -11.14
CA ALA A 31 -5.29 -0.38 -10.35
C ALA A 31 -6.12 -1.38 -9.51
N ILE A 32 -6.52 -2.51 -10.12
CA ILE A 32 -7.27 -3.58 -9.42
C ILE A 32 -6.37 -4.27 -8.38
N LEU A 33 -5.11 -4.54 -8.73
CA LEU A 33 -4.14 -5.14 -7.81
C LEU A 33 -3.83 -4.22 -6.62
N PHE A 34 -3.75 -2.92 -6.83
CA PHE A 34 -3.59 -1.94 -5.76
C PHE A 34 -4.78 -1.98 -4.79
N PHE A 35 -6.00 -1.94 -5.34
CA PHE A 35 -7.22 -2.06 -4.54
C PHE A 35 -7.27 -3.36 -3.73
N THR A 36 -6.96 -4.49 -4.36
CA THR A 36 -6.96 -5.79 -3.69
C THR A 36 -5.87 -5.90 -2.62
N THR A 37 -4.74 -5.20 -2.78
CA THR A 37 -3.65 -5.14 -1.80
C THR A 37 -4.06 -4.38 -0.54
N SER A 38 -4.92 -3.35 -0.64
CA SER A 38 -5.43 -2.61 0.53
C SER A 38 -6.08 -3.51 1.57
N PHE A 39 -6.77 -4.57 1.14
CA PHE A 39 -7.37 -5.57 2.02
C PHE A 39 -6.30 -6.37 2.78
N GLY A 40 -5.22 -6.76 2.09
CA GLY A 40 -4.06 -7.43 2.70
C GLY A 40 -3.35 -6.55 3.74
N ILE A 41 -3.21 -5.25 3.46
CA ILE A 41 -2.63 -4.29 4.42
C ILE A 41 -3.51 -4.21 5.68
N GLY A 42 -4.82 -4.06 5.53
CA GLY A 42 -5.74 -3.97 6.67
C GLY A 42 -5.71 -5.23 7.57
N MET A 43 -5.71 -6.43 6.97
CA MET A 43 -5.52 -7.68 7.72
C MET A 43 -4.16 -7.76 8.41
N SER A 44 -3.09 -7.36 7.72
CA SER A 44 -1.75 -7.31 8.27
C SER A 44 -1.63 -6.38 9.49
N ILE A 45 -2.31 -5.21 9.46
CA ILE A 45 -2.37 -4.27 10.58
C ILE A 45 -3.05 -4.91 11.79
N ALA A 46 -4.19 -5.58 11.59
CA ALA A 46 -4.94 -6.22 12.67
C ALA A 46 -4.12 -7.30 13.38
N VAL A 47 -3.51 -8.21 12.61
CA VAL A 47 -2.66 -9.28 13.17
C VAL A 47 -1.43 -8.69 13.85
N ALA A 48 -0.77 -7.70 13.24
CA ALA A 48 0.40 -7.05 13.83
C ALA A 48 0.07 -6.44 15.20
N ALA A 49 -1.05 -5.73 15.33
CA ALA A 49 -1.47 -5.09 16.56
C ALA A 49 -1.76 -6.10 17.69
N LEU A 50 -2.47 -7.18 17.37
CA LEU A 50 -2.80 -8.22 18.35
C LEU A 50 -1.56 -9.00 18.81
N VAL A 51 -0.68 -9.37 17.87
CA VAL A 51 0.57 -10.09 18.18
C VAL A 51 1.52 -9.19 18.97
N ALA A 52 1.69 -7.92 18.57
CA ALA A 52 2.54 -6.98 19.29
C ALA A 52 2.05 -6.74 20.72
N ARG A 53 0.74 -6.62 20.93
CA ARG A 53 0.14 -6.49 22.27
C ARG A 53 0.38 -7.74 23.14
N ALA A 54 0.18 -8.93 22.59
CA ALA A 54 0.42 -10.18 23.33
C ALA A 54 1.90 -10.33 23.71
N LEU A 55 2.82 -10.02 22.79
CA LEU A 55 4.26 -10.00 23.08
C LEU A 55 4.62 -8.96 24.15
N GLY A 56 4.02 -7.76 24.08
CA GLY A 56 4.17 -6.71 25.08
C GLY A 56 3.70 -7.13 26.47
N ALA A 57 2.59 -7.87 26.54
CA ALA A 57 2.03 -8.44 27.76
C ALA A 57 2.84 -9.64 28.31
N ARG A 58 3.95 -10.01 27.65
CA ARG A 58 4.77 -11.21 27.96
C ARG A 58 3.99 -12.52 27.86
N ASP A 59 3.02 -12.59 26.95
CA ASP A 59 2.26 -13.80 26.65
C ASP A 59 2.61 -14.35 25.25
N PRO A 60 3.72 -15.13 25.14
CA PRO A 60 4.14 -15.70 23.87
C PRO A 60 3.16 -16.76 23.33
N ALA A 61 2.38 -17.41 24.20
CA ALA A 61 1.39 -18.40 23.80
C ALA A 61 0.22 -17.72 23.08
N ALA A 62 -0.32 -16.65 23.67
CA ALA A 62 -1.32 -15.82 22.99
C ALA A 62 -0.76 -15.21 21.71
N ALA A 63 0.48 -14.70 21.70
CA ALA A 63 1.08 -14.15 20.49
C ALA A 63 1.13 -15.19 19.35
N LYS A 64 1.52 -16.43 19.67
CA LYS A 64 1.58 -17.55 18.73
C LYS A 64 0.18 -17.97 18.22
N ALA A 65 -0.80 -18.06 19.12
CA ALA A 65 -2.19 -18.34 18.76
C ALA A 65 -2.76 -17.27 17.82
N ARG A 66 -2.62 -15.97 18.17
CA ARG A 66 -3.10 -14.85 17.35
C ARG A 66 -2.42 -14.78 15.98
N ALA A 67 -1.12 -15.05 15.92
CA ALA A 67 -0.38 -15.12 14.67
C ALA A 67 -0.91 -16.25 13.76
N THR A 68 -1.16 -17.43 14.33
CA THR A 68 -1.67 -18.60 13.61
C THR A 68 -3.09 -18.37 13.12
N THR A 69 -4.00 -17.94 13.99
CA THR A 69 -5.37 -17.61 13.59
C THR A 69 -5.41 -16.49 12.56
N GLY A 70 -4.58 -15.46 12.73
CA GLY A 70 -4.44 -14.37 11.76
C GLY A 70 -4.03 -14.83 10.37
N LEU A 71 -3.10 -15.78 10.27
CA LEU A 71 -2.68 -16.36 8.99
C LEU A 71 -3.77 -17.24 8.37
N ILE A 72 -4.48 -18.05 9.17
CA ILE A 72 -5.60 -18.88 8.70
C ILE A 72 -6.72 -17.98 8.16
N LEU A 73 -7.17 -17.00 8.96
CA LEU A 73 -8.22 -16.06 8.54
C LEU A 73 -7.77 -15.22 7.35
N GLY A 74 -6.52 -14.79 7.30
CA GLY A 74 -5.94 -14.10 6.14
C GLY A 74 -5.99 -14.94 4.87
N PHE A 75 -5.62 -16.22 4.95
CA PHE A 75 -5.69 -17.12 3.80
C PHE A 75 -7.13 -17.38 3.35
N LEU A 76 -8.05 -17.65 4.28
CA LEU A 76 -9.46 -17.90 3.98
C LEU A 76 -10.13 -16.65 3.39
N PHE A 77 -9.94 -15.50 4.02
CA PHE A 77 -10.47 -14.23 3.53
C PHE A 77 -9.86 -13.86 2.18
N GLY A 78 -8.55 -14.01 2.02
CA GLY A 78 -7.87 -13.77 0.75
C GLY A 78 -8.37 -14.68 -0.37
N SER A 79 -8.70 -15.93 -0.06
CA SER A 79 -9.25 -16.88 -1.04
C SER A 79 -10.67 -16.51 -1.44
N LEU A 80 -11.53 -16.21 -0.46
CA LEU A 80 -12.89 -15.76 -0.72
C LEU A 80 -12.90 -14.45 -1.51
N PHE A 81 -12.07 -13.49 -1.10
CA PHE A 81 -11.96 -12.20 -1.76
C PHE A 81 -11.39 -12.34 -3.18
N ALA A 82 -10.37 -13.17 -3.39
CA ALA A 82 -9.85 -13.49 -4.71
C ALA A 82 -10.93 -14.10 -5.60
N ALA A 83 -11.73 -15.04 -5.09
CA ALA A 83 -12.82 -15.65 -5.84
C ALA A 83 -13.88 -14.61 -6.27
N VAL A 84 -14.29 -13.73 -5.36
CA VAL A 84 -15.24 -12.64 -5.66
C VAL A 84 -14.69 -11.71 -6.73
N VAL A 85 -13.43 -11.27 -6.59
CA VAL A 85 -12.78 -10.38 -7.57
C VAL A 85 -12.62 -11.09 -8.92
N TRP A 86 -12.25 -12.37 -8.92
CA TRP A 86 -12.07 -13.17 -10.13
C TRP A 86 -13.38 -13.30 -10.93
N LEU A 87 -14.50 -13.55 -10.24
CA LEU A 87 -15.84 -13.59 -10.85
C LEU A 87 -16.29 -12.21 -11.37
N ALA A 88 -15.81 -11.14 -10.75
CA ALA A 88 -16.16 -9.76 -11.11
C ALA A 88 -15.16 -9.08 -12.07
N LEU A 89 -14.17 -9.79 -12.63
CA LEU A 89 -13.11 -9.17 -13.44
C LEU A 89 -13.65 -8.38 -14.64
N GLY A 90 -14.59 -8.93 -15.39
CA GLY A 90 -15.19 -8.25 -16.54
C GLY A 90 -15.80 -6.89 -16.16
N PRO A 91 -16.77 -6.85 -15.22
CA PRO A 91 -17.34 -5.60 -14.72
C PRO A 91 -16.32 -4.64 -14.13
N LEU A 92 -15.33 -5.12 -13.36
CA LEU A 92 -14.30 -4.27 -12.75
C LEU A 92 -13.38 -3.63 -13.79
N VAL A 93 -12.98 -4.38 -14.81
CA VAL A 93 -12.15 -3.87 -15.92
C VAL A 93 -12.94 -2.87 -16.77
N ALA A 94 -14.23 -3.13 -17.02
CA ALA A 94 -15.11 -2.20 -17.72
C ALA A 94 -15.35 -0.90 -16.92
N LEU A 95 -15.49 -1.00 -15.59
CA LEU A 95 -15.67 0.16 -14.70
C LEU A 95 -14.45 1.10 -14.74
N LEU A 96 -13.26 0.55 -14.94
CA LEU A 96 -12.03 1.35 -15.14
C LEU A 96 -11.93 1.98 -16.54
N GLY A 97 -12.89 1.70 -17.44
CA GLY A 97 -12.94 2.25 -18.78
C GLY A 97 -12.08 1.52 -19.80
N ALA A 98 -11.54 0.34 -19.48
CA ALA A 98 -10.82 -0.46 -20.47
C ALA A 98 -11.78 -1.07 -21.49
N THR A 99 -11.45 -0.95 -22.78
CA THR A 99 -12.29 -1.45 -23.89
C THR A 99 -11.49 -2.33 -24.86
N GLY A 100 -12.21 -3.06 -25.72
CA GLY A 100 -11.63 -3.83 -26.82
C GLY A 100 -10.55 -4.84 -26.41
N ARG A 101 -9.44 -4.85 -27.14
CA ARG A 101 -8.32 -5.78 -26.92
C ARG A 101 -7.63 -5.56 -25.57
N THR A 102 -7.47 -4.31 -25.14
CA THR A 102 -6.87 -3.96 -23.85
C THR A 102 -7.67 -4.53 -22.67
N ALA A 103 -9.01 -4.49 -22.74
CA ALA A 103 -9.86 -5.10 -21.73
C ALA A 103 -9.64 -6.62 -21.65
N ALA A 104 -9.61 -7.31 -22.80
CA ALA A 104 -9.38 -8.76 -22.84
C ALA A 104 -8.00 -9.15 -22.27
N LEU A 105 -6.95 -8.38 -22.61
CA LEU A 105 -5.60 -8.58 -22.08
C LEU A 105 -5.54 -8.33 -20.57
N THR A 106 -6.22 -7.29 -20.08
CA THR A 106 -6.31 -6.97 -18.65
C THR A 106 -6.97 -8.11 -17.87
N VAL A 107 -8.11 -8.60 -18.38
CA VAL A 107 -8.83 -9.74 -17.77
C VAL A 107 -7.93 -10.98 -17.76
N HIS A 108 -7.28 -11.32 -18.88
CA HIS A 108 -6.37 -12.47 -18.97
C HIS A 108 -5.24 -12.40 -17.94
N PHE A 109 -4.58 -11.24 -17.82
CA PHE A 109 -3.53 -11.03 -16.83
C PHE A 109 -4.06 -11.21 -15.39
N LEU A 110 -5.20 -10.61 -15.06
CA LEU A 110 -5.79 -10.70 -13.73
C LEU A 110 -6.32 -12.10 -13.40
N GLN A 111 -6.81 -12.85 -14.39
CA GLN A 111 -7.25 -14.24 -14.19
C GLN A 111 -6.12 -15.13 -13.70
N ILE A 112 -4.88 -14.83 -14.05
CA ILE A 112 -3.67 -15.54 -13.59
C ILE A 112 -3.21 -15.01 -12.23
N VAL A 113 -3.18 -13.69 -12.04
CA VAL A 113 -2.59 -13.08 -10.83
C VAL A 113 -3.53 -13.14 -9.62
N ILE A 114 -4.85 -12.87 -9.78
CA ILE A 114 -5.80 -12.79 -8.65
C ILE A 114 -5.88 -14.08 -7.83
N PRO A 115 -5.86 -15.29 -8.40
CA PRO A 115 -5.84 -16.53 -7.60
C PRO A 115 -4.65 -16.65 -6.63
N SER A 116 -3.55 -15.91 -6.86
CA SER A 116 -2.39 -15.88 -5.95
C SER A 116 -2.54 -14.90 -4.77
N GLN A 117 -3.64 -14.15 -4.67
CA GLN A 117 -3.88 -13.19 -3.60
C GLN A 117 -3.80 -13.78 -2.17
N PRO A 118 -4.24 -15.02 -1.90
CA PRO A 118 -4.08 -15.63 -0.58
C PRO A 118 -2.61 -15.72 -0.16
N LEU A 119 -1.71 -16.00 -1.11
CA LEU A 119 -0.27 -16.08 -0.85
C LEU A 119 0.30 -14.70 -0.51
N LEU A 120 -0.13 -13.66 -1.24
CA LEU A 120 0.25 -12.28 -0.91
C LEU A 120 -0.22 -11.91 0.50
N MET A 121 -1.46 -12.23 0.87
CA MET A 121 -1.97 -12.00 2.22
C MET A 121 -1.14 -12.70 3.30
N VAL A 122 -0.81 -13.98 3.09
CA VAL A 122 0.06 -14.74 3.99
C VAL A 122 1.43 -14.07 4.12
N GLY A 123 2.04 -13.63 3.01
CA GLY A 123 3.31 -12.93 3.02
C GLY A 123 3.27 -11.59 3.78
N MET A 124 2.21 -10.81 3.59
CA MET A 124 2.03 -9.53 4.27
C MET A 124 1.80 -9.71 5.78
N ILE A 125 0.92 -10.64 6.16
CA ILE A 125 0.64 -10.97 7.56
C ILE A 125 1.90 -11.55 8.22
N GLY A 126 2.61 -12.47 7.56
CA GLY A 126 3.88 -13.02 8.05
C GLY A 126 4.93 -11.93 8.27
N GLY A 127 5.10 -11.02 7.31
CA GLY A 127 5.97 -9.85 7.47
C GLY A 127 5.56 -8.94 8.64
N ALA A 128 4.27 -8.77 8.88
CA ALA A 128 3.74 -8.07 10.04
C ALA A 128 4.09 -8.76 11.36
N ILE A 129 3.90 -10.09 11.43
CA ILE A 129 4.26 -10.90 12.60
C ILE A 129 5.75 -10.77 12.90
N LEU A 130 6.62 -10.83 11.89
CA LEU A 130 8.07 -10.65 12.06
C LEU A 130 8.41 -9.27 12.61
N ARG A 131 7.78 -8.20 12.09
CA ARG A 131 7.92 -6.84 12.64
C ARG A 131 7.41 -6.75 14.08
N SER A 132 6.32 -7.43 14.42
CA SER A 132 5.80 -7.50 15.80
C SER A 132 6.78 -8.17 16.76
N HIS A 133 7.63 -9.09 16.29
CA HIS A 133 8.74 -9.68 17.06
C HIS A 133 10.02 -8.83 17.06
N GLY A 134 10.02 -7.66 16.40
CA GLY A 134 11.19 -6.81 16.23
C GLY A 134 12.15 -7.22 15.11
N ASP A 135 11.82 -8.25 14.32
CA ASP A 135 12.65 -8.72 13.19
C ASP A 135 12.28 -8.00 11.88
N ALA A 136 12.53 -6.69 11.87
CA ALA A 136 12.29 -5.87 10.69
C ALA A 136 13.14 -6.31 9.49
N ARG A 137 14.34 -6.87 9.73
CA ARG A 137 15.23 -7.37 8.68
C ARG A 137 14.62 -8.58 7.98
N ALA A 138 14.17 -9.60 8.70
CA ALA A 138 13.53 -10.76 8.10
C ALA A 138 12.25 -10.37 7.34
N ALA A 139 11.44 -9.47 7.91
CA ALA A 139 10.24 -8.95 7.24
C ALA A 139 10.56 -8.24 5.92
N MET A 140 11.63 -7.42 5.90
CA MET A 140 12.09 -6.75 4.70
C MET A 140 12.63 -7.74 3.66
N MET A 141 13.44 -8.70 4.09
CA MET A 141 14.01 -9.73 3.22
C MET A 141 12.95 -10.55 2.50
N ALA A 142 11.81 -10.84 3.14
CA ALA A 142 10.70 -11.52 2.46
C ALA A 142 10.26 -10.79 1.19
N THR A 143 10.16 -9.47 1.25
CA THR A 143 9.78 -8.64 0.10
C THR A 143 10.91 -8.41 -0.90
N VAL A 144 12.17 -8.33 -0.44
CA VAL A 144 13.34 -8.18 -1.31
C VAL A 144 13.55 -9.45 -2.16
N TRP A 145 13.39 -10.64 -1.57
CA TRP A 145 13.44 -11.90 -2.33
C TRP A 145 12.31 -11.99 -3.36
N GLY A 146 11.13 -11.45 -3.07
CA GLY A 146 10.06 -11.31 -4.05
C GLY A 146 10.47 -10.42 -5.24
N ALA A 147 11.01 -9.24 -4.96
CA ALA A 147 11.51 -8.32 -6.00
C ALA A 147 12.64 -8.95 -6.83
N LEU A 148 13.55 -9.68 -6.20
CA LEU A 148 14.61 -10.40 -6.91
C LEU A 148 14.05 -11.53 -7.77
N ALA A 149 13.07 -12.30 -7.25
CA ALA A 149 12.40 -13.33 -8.02
C ALA A 149 11.74 -12.73 -9.28
N THR A 150 11.05 -11.61 -9.17
CA THR A 150 10.52 -10.87 -10.33
C THR A 150 11.64 -10.41 -11.26
N ALA A 151 12.68 -9.77 -10.74
CA ALA A 151 13.78 -9.23 -11.55
C ALA A 151 14.48 -10.31 -12.40
N VAL A 152 14.55 -11.56 -11.88
CA VAL A 152 15.17 -12.71 -12.56
C VAL A 152 14.17 -13.47 -13.43
N LEU A 153 12.98 -13.77 -12.91
CA LEU A 153 12.00 -14.60 -13.61
C LEU A 153 11.32 -13.84 -14.75
N ASP A 154 11.04 -12.55 -14.59
CA ASP A 154 10.31 -11.79 -15.61
C ASP A 154 11.07 -11.77 -16.95
N PRO A 155 12.38 -11.47 -17.04
CA PRO A 155 13.08 -11.52 -18.33
C PRO A 155 13.07 -12.91 -18.99
N ILE A 156 13.19 -13.96 -18.17
CA ILE A 156 13.19 -15.34 -18.65
C ILE A 156 11.79 -15.71 -19.21
N LEU A 157 10.73 -15.36 -18.48
CA LEU A 157 9.35 -15.68 -18.86
C LEU A 157 8.85 -14.79 -20.01
N ILE A 158 9.14 -13.50 -19.98
CA ILE A 158 8.69 -12.50 -20.95
C ILE A 158 9.45 -12.63 -22.26
N PHE A 159 10.79 -12.54 -22.21
CA PHE A 159 11.64 -12.52 -23.41
C PHE A 159 12.20 -13.90 -23.76
N GLY A 160 12.64 -14.69 -22.77
CA GLY A 160 13.26 -15.99 -23.01
C GLY A 160 12.29 -17.03 -23.58
N PHE A 161 11.10 -17.16 -22.99
CA PHE A 161 10.04 -18.05 -23.49
C PHE A 161 9.05 -17.37 -24.44
N GLY A 162 9.15 -16.04 -24.62
CA GLY A 162 8.23 -15.28 -25.48
C GLY A 162 6.77 -15.29 -25.00
N TRP A 163 6.52 -15.48 -23.69
CA TRP A 163 5.16 -15.52 -23.15
C TRP A 163 4.56 -14.14 -22.88
N GLU A 164 5.33 -13.07 -23.11
CA GLU A 164 4.89 -11.68 -23.03
C GLU A 164 4.09 -11.40 -21.74
N LEU A 165 2.82 -10.99 -21.86
CA LEU A 165 1.93 -10.67 -20.74
C LEU A 165 1.66 -11.86 -19.81
N THR A 166 1.57 -13.08 -20.36
CA THR A 166 1.40 -14.30 -19.55
C THR A 166 2.64 -14.57 -18.72
N GLY A 167 3.83 -14.32 -19.29
CA GLY A 167 5.10 -14.43 -18.58
C GLY A 167 5.18 -13.49 -17.37
N ALA A 168 4.80 -12.23 -17.57
CA ALA A 168 4.70 -11.24 -16.49
C ALA A 168 3.73 -11.64 -15.37
N ALA A 169 2.56 -12.18 -15.75
CA ALA A 169 1.57 -12.65 -14.77
C ALA A 169 2.10 -13.82 -13.94
N LEU A 170 2.76 -14.80 -14.56
CA LEU A 170 3.38 -15.93 -13.87
C LEU A 170 4.54 -15.50 -12.98
N GLY A 171 5.36 -14.54 -13.42
CA GLY A 171 6.42 -13.93 -12.61
C GLY A 171 5.86 -13.28 -11.33
N SER A 172 4.73 -12.58 -11.45
CA SER A 172 4.03 -11.99 -10.30
C SER A 172 3.52 -13.05 -9.31
N VAL A 173 2.99 -14.17 -9.80
CA VAL A 173 2.57 -15.30 -8.95
C VAL A 173 3.78 -15.92 -8.23
N ALA A 174 4.88 -16.15 -8.95
CA ALA A 174 6.11 -16.70 -8.38
C ALA A 174 6.69 -15.77 -7.29
N ALA A 175 6.69 -14.46 -7.53
CA ALA A 175 7.12 -13.48 -6.52
C ALA A 175 6.28 -13.57 -5.24
N ARG A 176 4.94 -13.70 -5.36
CA ARG A 176 4.04 -13.86 -4.20
C ARG A 176 4.28 -15.17 -3.45
N VAL A 177 4.60 -16.25 -4.16
CA VAL A 177 5.04 -17.52 -3.54
C VAL A 177 6.32 -17.27 -2.73
N VAL A 178 7.34 -16.66 -3.34
CA VAL A 178 8.62 -16.38 -2.66
C VAL A 178 8.42 -15.49 -1.43
N ILE A 179 7.63 -14.41 -1.54
CA ILE A 179 7.33 -13.52 -0.41
C ILE A 179 6.67 -14.28 0.72
N SER A 180 5.68 -15.13 0.42
CA SER A 180 4.98 -15.91 1.45
C SER A 180 5.90 -16.91 2.14
N LEU A 181 6.70 -17.67 1.39
CA LEU A 181 7.67 -18.62 1.94
C LEU A 181 8.73 -17.94 2.81
N MET A 182 9.30 -16.83 2.32
CA MET A 182 10.35 -16.09 3.04
C MET A 182 9.82 -15.36 4.27
N ALA A 183 8.52 -15.02 4.31
CA ALA A 183 7.87 -14.50 5.51
C ALA A 183 7.59 -15.61 6.55
N LEU A 184 7.21 -16.80 6.12
CA LEU A 184 6.87 -17.92 7.03
C LEU A 184 8.10 -18.65 7.58
N GLN A 185 9.18 -18.78 6.80
CA GLN A 185 10.37 -19.53 7.19
C GLN A 185 10.98 -19.06 8.53
N PRO A 186 11.19 -17.75 8.78
CA PRO A 186 11.73 -17.29 10.06
C PRO A 186 10.73 -17.48 11.21
N ILE A 187 9.43 -17.38 10.96
CA ILE A 187 8.39 -17.65 11.97
C ILE A 187 8.48 -19.12 12.44
N LEU A 188 8.61 -20.04 11.49
CA LEU A 188 8.76 -21.47 11.76
C LEU A 188 10.07 -21.81 12.49
N ARG A 189 11.19 -21.22 12.07
CA ARG A 189 12.53 -21.62 12.58
C ARG A 189 12.98 -20.86 13.83
N LYS A 190 12.58 -19.60 14.01
CA LYS A 190 13.12 -18.71 15.06
C LYS A 190 12.10 -18.34 16.12
N TYR A 191 10.80 -18.31 15.79
CA TYR A 191 9.75 -17.78 16.67
C TYR A 191 8.78 -18.84 17.19
N GLY A 192 9.18 -20.11 17.21
CA GLY A 192 8.39 -21.21 17.79
C GLY A 192 7.25 -21.72 16.91
N GLY A 193 7.19 -21.28 15.64
CA GLY A 193 6.26 -21.78 14.63
C GLY A 193 4.79 -21.47 14.92
N PHE A 194 3.91 -22.30 14.35
CA PHE A 194 2.46 -22.11 14.45
C PHE A 194 1.86 -22.94 15.58
N ASP A 195 0.78 -22.42 16.15
CA ASP A 195 -0.06 -23.15 17.08
C ASP A 195 -0.95 -24.15 16.32
N ARG A 196 -1.65 -25.02 17.05
CA ARG A 196 -2.70 -25.88 16.50
C ARG A 196 -4.05 -25.43 17.07
N PRO A 197 -4.60 -24.30 16.59
CA PRO A 197 -5.82 -23.75 17.15
C PRO A 197 -6.99 -24.69 16.85
N THR A 198 -7.79 -24.96 17.87
CA THR A 198 -9.09 -25.63 17.69
C THR A 198 -10.05 -24.71 16.91
N PRO A 199 -11.05 -25.25 16.19
CA PRO A 199 -12.05 -24.43 15.50
C PRO A 199 -12.73 -23.41 16.42
N GLY A 200 -12.99 -23.77 17.69
CA GLY A 200 -13.55 -22.85 18.68
C GLY A 200 -12.65 -21.67 19.02
N GLN A 201 -11.33 -21.87 19.07
CA GLN A 201 -10.35 -20.79 19.27
C GLN A 201 -10.28 -19.87 18.06
N VAL A 202 -10.34 -20.43 16.84
CA VAL A 202 -10.40 -19.62 15.61
C VAL A 202 -11.62 -18.70 15.62
N VAL A 203 -12.79 -19.24 15.98
CA VAL A 203 -14.04 -18.46 16.08
C VAL A 203 -13.95 -17.39 17.17
N ALA A 204 -13.40 -17.71 18.35
CA ALA A 204 -13.22 -16.73 19.42
C ALA A 204 -12.28 -15.58 19.02
N ASP A 205 -11.27 -15.87 18.21
CA ASP A 205 -10.26 -14.91 17.77
C ASP A 205 -10.73 -14.07 16.56
N MET A 206 -11.75 -14.50 15.82
CA MET A 206 -12.31 -13.76 14.69
C MET A 206 -12.82 -12.38 15.10
N GLY A 207 -13.56 -12.27 16.22
CA GLY A 207 -14.14 -11.01 16.66
C GLY A 207 -13.08 -9.91 16.85
N PRO A 208 -12.05 -10.12 17.68
CA PRO A 208 -10.96 -9.17 17.88
C PRO A 208 -10.19 -8.83 16.59
N ILE A 209 -9.96 -9.81 15.71
CA ILE A 209 -9.26 -9.58 14.44
C ILE A 209 -10.10 -8.68 13.53
N TRP A 210 -11.37 -9.00 13.33
CA TRP A 210 -12.26 -8.23 12.44
C TRP A 210 -12.58 -6.84 12.98
N ALA A 211 -12.65 -6.67 14.30
CA ALA A 211 -12.80 -5.35 14.93
C ALA A 211 -11.67 -4.37 14.55
N ILE A 212 -10.47 -4.89 14.19
CA ILE A 212 -9.36 -4.08 13.69
C ILE A 212 -9.22 -4.14 12.17
N ALA A 213 -9.42 -5.31 11.58
CA ALA A 213 -9.24 -5.49 10.14
C ALA A 213 -10.27 -4.69 9.34
N VAL A 214 -11.57 -4.71 9.68
CA VAL A 214 -12.59 -4.00 8.90
C VAL A 214 -12.31 -2.50 8.85
N PRO A 215 -12.10 -1.78 9.97
CA PRO A 215 -11.80 -0.35 9.91
C PRO A 215 -10.44 -0.06 9.26
N ALA A 216 -9.43 -0.91 9.45
CA ALA A 216 -8.14 -0.75 8.78
C ALA A 216 -8.25 -0.92 7.26
N ILE A 217 -9.02 -1.91 6.77
CA ILE A 217 -9.31 -2.10 5.35
C ILE A 217 -10.02 -0.85 4.79
N LEU A 218 -11.06 -0.36 5.48
CA LEU A 218 -11.77 0.86 5.08
C LEU A 218 -10.85 2.08 5.03
N THR A 219 -9.89 2.17 5.96
CA THR A 219 -8.86 3.21 5.96
C THR A 219 -7.99 3.13 4.70
N GLN A 220 -7.57 1.92 4.31
CA GLN A 220 -6.74 1.70 3.13
C GLN A 220 -7.49 1.88 1.79
N VAL A 221 -8.82 1.77 1.81
CA VAL A 221 -9.69 2.01 0.64
C VAL A 221 -10.01 3.49 0.44
N ALA A 222 -9.96 4.31 1.50
CA ALA A 222 -10.21 5.75 1.41
C ALA A 222 -9.24 6.45 0.43
N THR A 223 -7.96 6.08 0.45
CA THR A 223 -6.93 6.69 -0.40
C THR A 223 -7.18 6.49 -1.90
N PRO A 224 -7.33 5.28 -2.45
CA PRO A 224 -7.58 5.10 -3.88
C PRO A 224 -8.89 5.78 -4.33
N ILE A 225 -9.92 5.80 -3.48
CA ILE A 225 -11.17 6.50 -3.79
C ILE A 225 -10.94 8.02 -3.86
N GLY A 226 -10.29 8.60 -2.86
CA GLY A 226 -9.95 10.02 -2.86
C GLY A 226 -9.08 10.42 -4.06
N GLN A 227 -8.10 9.59 -4.42
CA GLN A 227 -7.28 9.82 -5.61
C GLN A 227 -8.06 9.73 -6.92
N ALA A 228 -9.04 8.82 -7.02
CA ALA A 228 -9.91 8.74 -8.19
C ALA A 228 -10.73 10.02 -8.39
N PHE A 229 -11.29 10.58 -7.31
CA PHE A 229 -11.99 11.86 -7.37
C PHE A 229 -11.10 13.02 -7.79
N VAL A 230 -9.90 13.12 -7.19
CA VAL A 230 -8.93 14.17 -7.55
C VAL A 230 -8.51 14.03 -9.02
N THR A 231 -8.21 12.81 -9.46
CA THR A 231 -7.86 12.54 -10.87
C THR A 231 -8.98 12.94 -11.81
N ARG A 232 -10.23 12.64 -11.47
CA ARG A 232 -11.40 13.05 -12.26
C ARG A 232 -11.53 14.57 -12.30
N ALA A 233 -11.41 15.24 -11.17
CA ALA A 233 -11.45 16.71 -11.11
C ALA A 233 -10.33 17.34 -11.95
N THR A 234 -9.11 16.80 -11.91
CA THR A 234 -8.01 17.29 -12.75
C THR A 234 -8.23 17.04 -14.24
N SER A 235 -8.88 15.91 -14.60
CA SER A 235 -9.10 15.55 -16.01
C SER A 235 -9.93 16.58 -16.80
N ASP A 236 -10.75 17.37 -16.11
CA ASP A 236 -11.56 18.42 -16.75
C ASP A 236 -10.70 19.63 -17.21
N TYR A 237 -9.43 19.71 -16.79
CA TYR A 237 -8.48 20.76 -17.18
C TYR A 237 -7.48 20.34 -18.27
N GLY A 238 -7.71 19.18 -18.91
CA GLY A 238 -6.97 18.74 -20.09
C GLY A 238 -5.78 17.82 -19.80
N GLU A 239 -5.18 17.30 -20.87
CA GLU A 239 -4.15 16.24 -20.81
C GLU A 239 -2.88 16.68 -20.07
N ALA A 240 -2.45 17.94 -20.25
CA ALA A 240 -1.28 18.49 -19.56
C ALA A 240 -1.43 18.48 -18.03
N ALA A 241 -2.65 18.71 -17.53
CA ALA A 241 -2.97 18.68 -16.11
C ALA A 241 -2.88 17.25 -15.55
N VAL A 242 -3.46 16.29 -16.27
CA VAL A 242 -3.40 14.87 -15.92
C VAL A 242 -1.96 14.35 -15.93
N ALA A 243 -1.15 14.77 -16.90
CA ALA A 243 0.27 14.44 -16.97
C ALA A 243 1.04 14.97 -15.74
N GLY A 244 0.77 16.22 -15.32
CA GLY A 244 1.39 16.81 -14.14
C GLY A 244 1.05 16.03 -12.86
N MET A 245 -0.22 15.66 -12.70
CA MET A 245 -0.66 14.81 -11.58
C MET A 245 -0.05 13.41 -11.62
N ALA A 246 0.10 12.81 -12.80
CA ALA A 246 0.74 11.51 -12.94
C ALA A 246 2.22 11.55 -12.51
N ILE A 247 2.95 12.62 -12.86
CA ILE A 247 4.33 12.83 -12.41
C ILE A 247 4.37 12.99 -10.88
N ALA A 248 3.53 13.86 -10.31
CA ALA A 248 3.45 14.04 -8.85
C ALA A 248 3.11 12.73 -8.12
N GLY A 249 2.17 11.95 -8.65
CA GLY A 249 1.79 10.64 -8.13
C GLY A 249 2.93 9.61 -8.15
N ARG A 250 3.80 9.65 -9.19
CA ARG A 250 5.00 8.80 -9.28
C ARG A 250 6.12 9.26 -8.34
N LEU A 251 6.28 10.56 -8.15
CA LEU A 251 7.27 11.14 -7.22
C LEU A 251 6.91 10.89 -5.76
N THR A 252 5.63 10.94 -5.42
CA THR A 252 5.11 10.79 -4.05
C THR A 252 5.69 9.59 -3.28
N PRO A 253 5.57 8.32 -3.75
CA PRO A 253 6.10 7.17 -3.03
C PRO A 253 7.64 7.15 -2.98
N VAL A 254 8.32 7.78 -3.94
CA VAL A 254 9.80 7.88 -3.94
C VAL A 254 10.26 8.90 -2.91
N ALA A 255 9.66 10.10 -2.92
CA ALA A 255 10.00 11.18 -2.01
C ALA A 255 9.61 10.87 -0.56
N PHE A 256 8.39 10.35 -0.35
CA PHE A 256 7.81 10.17 0.98
C PHE A 256 7.76 8.69 1.42
N GLY A 257 8.48 7.81 0.73
CA GLY A 257 8.58 6.37 1.04
C GLY A 257 8.92 6.07 2.50
N VAL A 258 9.78 6.89 3.10
CA VAL A 258 10.19 6.79 4.52
C VAL A 258 9.01 7.01 5.46
N ILE A 259 8.10 7.94 5.15
CA ILE A 259 6.91 8.21 5.95
C ILE A 259 5.94 7.02 5.89
N PHE A 260 5.77 6.42 4.71
CA PHE A 260 4.99 5.18 4.57
C PHE A 260 5.59 4.03 5.39
N ALA A 261 6.92 3.90 5.39
CA ALA A 261 7.62 2.89 6.18
C ALA A 261 7.49 3.12 7.70
N LEU A 262 7.48 4.39 8.14
CA LEU A 262 7.36 4.77 9.54
C LEU A 262 6.10 4.21 10.19
N SER A 263 4.93 4.31 9.53
CA SER A 263 3.66 3.79 10.07
C SER A 263 3.73 2.30 10.39
N GLY A 264 4.39 1.52 9.52
CA GLY A 264 4.59 0.08 9.69
C GLY A 264 5.61 -0.28 10.79
N ALA A 265 6.59 0.58 11.06
CA ALA A 265 7.57 0.40 12.13
C ALA A 265 7.03 0.81 13.51
N MET A 266 6.23 1.88 13.53
CA MET A 266 5.60 2.42 14.74
C MET A 266 4.60 1.44 15.36
N GLY A 267 3.87 0.68 14.53
CA GLY A 267 2.84 -0.25 15.00
C GLY A 267 3.33 -1.22 16.08
N PRO A 268 4.32 -2.08 15.80
CA PRO A 268 4.93 -2.97 16.79
C PRO A 268 5.40 -2.28 18.08
N ILE A 269 6.06 -1.12 17.94
CA ILE A 269 6.59 -0.37 19.10
C ILE A 269 5.44 0.09 20.00
N ILE A 270 4.38 0.67 19.42
CA ILE A 270 3.20 1.10 20.17
C ILE A 270 2.48 -0.11 20.76
N GLY A 271 2.23 -1.15 19.95
CA GLY A 271 1.51 -2.35 20.36
C GLY A 271 2.17 -3.07 21.53
N GLN A 272 3.50 -3.27 21.48
CA GLN A 272 4.24 -3.89 22.58
C GLN A 272 4.25 -3.04 23.84
N ASN A 273 4.45 -1.71 23.74
CA ASN A 273 4.44 -0.86 24.93
C ASN A 273 3.04 -0.75 25.54
N PHE A 274 1.99 -0.71 24.71
CA PHE A 274 0.61 -0.75 25.17
C PHE A 274 0.28 -2.08 25.86
N GLY A 275 0.66 -3.22 25.27
CA GLY A 275 0.51 -4.54 25.89
C GLY A 275 1.26 -4.68 27.22
N ALA A 276 2.39 -3.99 27.37
CA ALA A 276 3.17 -3.95 28.61
C ALA A 276 2.64 -2.94 29.65
N GLY A 277 1.55 -2.21 29.37
CA GLY A 277 1.02 -1.16 30.24
C GLY A 277 1.87 0.13 30.30
N ARG A 278 2.86 0.28 29.41
CA ARG A 278 3.81 1.40 29.40
C ARG A 278 3.33 2.55 28.51
N LEU A 279 2.29 3.26 28.97
CA LEU A 279 1.68 4.38 28.22
C LEU A 279 2.61 5.59 28.08
N ASP A 280 3.55 5.78 29.01
CA ASP A 280 4.63 6.76 28.91
C ASP A 280 5.46 6.55 27.64
N ARG A 281 5.81 5.28 27.34
CA ARG A 281 6.55 4.90 26.14
C ARG A 281 5.70 4.98 24.88
N VAL A 282 4.39 4.72 24.97
CA VAL A 282 3.47 4.94 23.84
C VAL A 282 3.43 6.42 23.46
N ARG A 283 3.30 7.32 24.45
CA ARG A 283 3.31 8.77 24.21
C ARG A 283 4.64 9.24 23.63
N ARG A 284 5.75 8.73 24.17
CA ARG A 284 7.09 9.06 23.66
C ARG A 284 7.27 8.59 22.21
N ALA A 285 6.90 7.35 21.89
CA ALA A 285 6.98 6.83 20.53
C ALA A 285 6.15 7.69 19.55
N PHE A 286 4.95 8.12 19.94
CA PHE A 286 4.12 9.02 19.13
C PHE A 286 4.84 10.35 18.85
N LEU A 287 5.36 11.01 19.89
CA LEU A 287 6.07 12.28 19.74
C LEU A 287 7.36 12.14 18.93
N ASP A 288 8.15 11.10 19.18
CA ASP A 288 9.36 10.81 18.43
C ASP A 288 9.04 10.55 16.95
N GLY A 289 7.93 9.86 16.66
CA GLY A 289 7.42 9.67 15.30
C GLY A 289 7.01 10.97 14.61
N LEU A 290 6.40 11.92 15.33
CA LEU A 290 6.06 13.24 14.79
C LEU A 290 7.31 14.10 14.52
N ILE A 291 8.27 14.09 15.44
CA ILE A 291 9.55 14.81 15.28
C ILE A 291 10.30 14.25 14.06
N PHE A 292 10.43 12.92 13.98
CA PHE A 292 11.07 12.26 12.84
C PHE A 292 10.35 12.59 11.53
N THR A 293 9.02 12.58 11.52
CA THR A 293 8.22 12.99 10.36
C THR A 293 8.55 14.44 9.95
N GLY A 294 8.57 15.38 10.89
CA GLY A 294 8.91 16.78 10.62
C GLY A 294 10.30 16.94 10.00
N LEU A 295 11.31 16.27 10.57
CA LEU A 295 12.69 16.31 10.07
C LEU A 295 12.79 15.76 8.64
N VAL A 296 12.16 14.61 8.38
CA VAL A 296 12.15 13.99 7.04
C VAL A 296 11.44 14.89 6.04
N ILE A 297 10.27 15.45 6.40
CA ILE A 297 9.51 16.32 5.50
C ILE A 297 10.28 17.59 5.16
N VAL A 298 10.91 18.24 6.13
CA VAL A 298 11.73 19.44 5.87
C VAL A 298 12.89 19.10 4.93
N LEU A 299 13.64 18.03 5.20
CA LEU A 299 14.77 17.61 4.39
C LEU A 299 14.35 17.26 2.95
N VAL A 300 13.33 16.41 2.81
CA VAL A 300 12.83 15.96 1.50
C VAL A 300 12.22 17.11 0.72
N SER A 301 11.44 17.98 1.36
CA SER A 301 10.85 19.15 0.69
C SER A 301 11.92 20.13 0.21
N ALA A 302 12.97 20.36 1.01
CA ALA A 302 14.10 21.18 0.58
C ALA A 302 14.81 20.56 -0.64
N LEU A 303 15.05 19.25 -0.63
CA LEU A 303 15.66 18.54 -1.76
C LEU A 303 14.77 18.61 -3.01
N LEU A 304 13.47 18.36 -2.88
CA LEU A 304 12.51 18.47 -3.98
C LEU A 304 12.48 19.89 -4.56
N PHE A 305 12.51 20.92 -3.69
CA PHE A 305 12.48 22.30 -4.14
C PHE A 305 13.75 22.66 -4.93
N LEU A 306 14.92 22.24 -4.44
CA LEU A 306 16.20 22.45 -5.13
C LEU A 306 16.26 21.69 -6.46
N LEU A 307 15.68 20.49 -6.52
CA LEU A 307 15.70 19.62 -7.69
C LEU A 307 14.46 19.75 -8.60
N ARG A 308 13.53 20.68 -8.34
CA ARG A 308 12.27 20.76 -9.11
C ARG A 308 12.48 21.00 -10.61
N ALA A 309 13.50 21.78 -10.97
CA ALA A 309 13.86 22.03 -12.36
C ALA A 309 14.40 20.78 -13.06
N PRO A 310 15.49 20.13 -12.57
CA PRO A 310 15.98 18.91 -13.20
C PRO A 310 14.96 17.76 -13.16
N ILE A 311 14.10 17.69 -12.14
CA ILE A 311 12.99 16.72 -12.10
C ILE A 311 12.01 17.00 -13.26
N ALA A 312 11.55 18.24 -13.42
CA ALA A 312 10.64 18.59 -14.51
C ALA A 312 11.26 18.35 -15.89
N ASP A 313 12.54 18.73 -16.07
CA ASP A 313 13.25 18.54 -17.32
C ASP A 313 13.44 17.03 -17.65
N ALA A 314 13.70 16.21 -16.63
CA ALA A 314 13.81 14.75 -16.80
C ALA A 314 12.49 14.10 -17.26
N PHE A 315 11.34 14.69 -16.93
CA PHE A 315 10.03 14.26 -17.41
C PHE A 315 9.58 15.00 -18.69
N GLN A 316 10.43 15.86 -19.27
CA GLN A 316 10.07 16.72 -20.40
C GLN A 316 8.77 17.51 -20.13
N ALA A 317 8.58 17.96 -18.89
CA ALA A 317 7.39 18.68 -18.49
C ALA A 317 7.47 20.14 -18.97
N GLU A 318 6.42 20.56 -19.68
CA GLU A 318 6.28 21.91 -20.24
C GLU A 318 4.93 22.54 -19.84
N GLY A 319 4.86 23.88 -19.89
CA GLY A 319 3.66 24.66 -19.55
C GLY A 319 3.02 24.23 -18.23
N LEU A 320 1.71 23.99 -18.26
CA LEU A 320 0.92 23.57 -17.10
C LEU A 320 1.46 22.33 -16.38
N THR A 321 1.99 21.35 -17.13
CA THR A 321 2.59 20.15 -16.54
C THR A 321 3.79 20.51 -15.67
N ARG A 322 4.64 21.43 -16.13
CA ARG A 322 5.80 21.94 -15.38
C ARG A 322 5.36 22.71 -14.13
N ASP A 323 4.34 23.55 -14.26
CA ASP A 323 3.82 24.36 -13.16
C ASP A 323 3.28 23.49 -12.02
N LEU A 324 2.53 22.42 -12.36
CA LEU A 324 2.06 21.44 -11.38
C LEU A 324 3.21 20.68 -10.70
N VAL A 325 4.25 20.29 -11.45
CA VAL A 325 5.45 19.65 -10.87
C VAL A 325 6.16 20.61 -9.93
N TYR A 326 6.27 21.89 -10.27
CA TYR A 326 6.91 22.92 -9.43
C TYR A 326 6.11 23.19 -8.16
N LEU A 327 4.78 23.18 -8.26
CA LEU A 327 3.87 23.35 -7.14
C LEU A 327 3.99 22.17 -6.16
N PHE A 328 3.99 20.93 -6.69
CA PHE A 328 4.19 19.70 -5.91
C PHE A 328 5.58 19.66 -5.25
N CYS A 329 6.65 19.89 -6.02
CA CYS A 329 8.03 19.86 -5.52
C CYS A 329 8.39 21.10 -4.68
N GLY A 330 7.48 22.06 -4.54
CA GLY A 330 7.72 23.29 -3.77
C GLY A 330 6.83 23.37 -2.53
N PRO A 331 5.91 24.35 -2.45
CA PRO A 331 5.18 24.65 -1.23
C PRO A 331 4.32 23.47 -0.74
N LEU A 332 3.79 22.65 -1.65
CA LEU A 332 2.91 21.54 -1.27
C LEU A 332 3.66 20.35 -0.65
N ALA A 333 4.96 20.20 -0.93
CA ALA A 333 5.78 19.17 -0.31
C ALA A 333 5.79 19.30 1.22
N LEU A 334 5.76 20.53 1.77
CA LEU A 334 5.74 20.75 3.22
C LEU A 334 4.43 20.28 3.87
N LEU A 335 3.31 20.36 3.15
CA LEU A 335 1.99 19.93 3.65
C LEU A 335 1.90 18.40 3.82
N TRP A 336 2.86 17.64 3.27
CA TRP A 336 3.00 16.21 3.58
C TRP A 336 3.34 15.93 5.04
N PHE A 337 3.72 16.94 5.84
CA PHE A 337 3.80 16.80 7.29
C PHE A 337 2.47 16.31 7.89
N PHE A 338 1.33 16.88 7.48
CA PHE A 338 0.03 16.48 7.98
C PHE A 338 -0.35 15.06 7.55
N ASN A 339 0.07 14.64 6.36
CA ASN A 339 -0.04 13.24 5.94
C ASN A 339 0.74 12.31 6.88
N GLY A 340 1.98 12.68 7.23
CA GLY A 340 2.79 11.93 8.18
C GLY A 340 2.17 11.88 9.58
N VAL A 341 1.60 12.98 10.06
CA VAL A 341 0.83 13.02 11.32
C VAL A 341 -0.33 12.02 11.28
N ILE A 342 -1.09 11.97 10.18
CA ILE A 342 -2.19 11.00 10.00
C ILE A 342 -1.65 9.57 10.00
N PHE A 343 -0.53 9.28 9.33
CA PHE A 343 0.05 7.93 9.30
C PHE A 343 0.57 7.47 10.66
N VAL A 344 1.17 8.37 11.44
CA VAL A 344 1.59 8.10 12.82
C VAL A 344 0.36 7.91 13.73
N GLY A 345 -0.65 8.78 13.59
CA GLY A 345 -1.92 8.67 14.33
C GLY A 345 -2.70 7.39 14.01
N ASN A 346 -2.68 6.95 12.75
CA ASN A 346 -3.26 5.68 12.31
C ASN A 346 -2.57 4.50 13.01
N ALA A 347 -1.24 4.50 13.06
CA ALA A 347 -0.50 3.46 13.76
C ALA A 347 -0.87 3.40 15.25
N VAL A 348 -1.03 4.55 15.91
CA VAL A 348 -1.49 4.63 17.31
C VAL A 348 -2.89 4.07 17.47
N CYS A 349 -3.87 4.59 16.72
CA CYS A 349 -5.27 4.20 16.85
C CYS A 349 -5.48 2.70 16.59
N ASN A 350 -4.83 2.15 15.57
CA ASN A 350 -4.89 0.72 15.26
C ASN A 350 -4.30 -0.14 16.39
N ASN A 351 -3.16 0.26 16.97
CA ASN A 351 -2.49 -0.54 18.01
C ASN A 351 -3.09 -0.36 19.41
N LEU A 352 -3.82 0.73 19.65
CA LEU A 352 -4.61 0.94 20.88
C LEU A 352 -6.00 0.30 20.82
N GLY A 353 -6.34 -0.41 19.72
CA GLY A 353 -7.65 -1.04 19.56
C GLY A 353 -8.78 -0.05 19.30
N ARG A 354 -8.47 1.14 18.77
CA ARG A 354 -9.45 2.15 18.36
C ARG A 354 -9.32 2.53 16.87
N PRO A 355 -9.33 1.53 15.96
CA PRO A 355 -9.03 1.71 14.54
C PRO A 355 -10.08 2.52 13.78
N PHE A 356 -11.31 2.60 14.31
CA PHE A 356 -12.38 3.43 13.72
C PHE A 356 -12.00 4.91 13.61
N TRP A 357 -11.20 5.44 14.54
CA TRP A 357 -10.71 6.83 14.43
C TRP A 357 -9.79 7.02 13.24
N SER A 358 -8.97 6.02 12.91
CA SER A 358 -8.14 6.04 11.69
C SER A 358 -9.02 6.10 10.44
N THR A 359 -10.08 5.29 10.41
CA THR A 359 -11.05 5.28 9.31
C THR A 359 -11.72 6.63 9.16
N LEU A 360 -12.25 7.18 10.26
CA LEU A 360 -12.96 8.46 10.26
C LEU A 360 -12.05 9.60 9.77
N VAL A 361 -10.81 9.65 10.23
CA VAL A 361 -9.84 10.68 9.81
C VAL A 361 -9.50 10.54 8.32
N ASN A 362 -9.27 9.32 7.82
CA ASN A 362 -8.87 9.13 6.41
C ASN A 362 -10.03 9.36 5.44
N TRP A 363 -11.24 8.93 5.80
CA TRP A 363 -12.43 9.25 5.02
C TRP A 363 -12.76 10.73 5.11
N GLY A 364 -12.77 11.32 6.31
CA GLY A 364 -13.02 12.75 6.50
C GLY A 364 -12.05 13.62 5.70
N ARG A 365 -10.76 13.27 5.70
CA ARG A 365 -9.76 13.89 4.84
C ARG A 365 -10.10 13.73 3.36
N HIS A 366 -10.24 12.49 2.87
CA HIS A 366 -10.41 12.26 1.43
C HIS A 366 -11.77 12.69 0.88
N THR A 367 -12.81 12.81 1.70
CA THR A 367 -14.13 13.28 1.28
C THR A 367 -14.35 14.73 1.64
N VAL A 368 -14.56 15.05 2.92
CA VAL A 368 -14.94 16.38 3.40
C VAL A 368 -13.79 17.39 3.25
N GLY A 369 -12.55 16.96 3.47
CA GLY A 369 -11.37 17.82 3.30
C GLY A 369 -11.04 18.04 1.82
N THR A 370 -10.63 16.97 1.13
CA THR A 370 -10.07 17.03 -0.21
C THR A 370 -11.11 17.39 -1.28
N ILE A 371 -12.28 16.74 -1.36
CA ILE A 371 -13.17 16.88 -2.53
C ILE A 371 -13.75 18.30 -2.66
N PRO A 372 -14.39 18.90 -1.64
CA PRO A 372 -14.92 20.26 -1.75
C PRO A 372 -13.83 21.28 -2.05
N LEU A 373 -12.67 21.20 -1.39
CA LEU A 373 -11.58 22.15 -1.59
C LEU A 373 -10.95 22.02 -2.98
N ALA A 374 -10.76 20.80 -3.47
CA ALA A 374 -10.22 20.54 -4.80
C ALA A 374 -11.16 21.07 -5.90
N LEU A 375 -12.48 20.85 -5.78
CA LEU A 375 -13.45 21.38 -6.74
C LEU A 375 -13.57 22.90 -6.66
N TRP A 376 -13.60 23.47 -5.45
CA TRP A 376 -13.75 24.90 -5.24
C TRP A 376 -12.53 25.68 -5.73
N LEU A 377 -11.32 25.31 -5.27
CA LEU A 377 -10.09 25.96 -5.72
C LEU A 377 -9.79 25.66 -7.18
N GLY A 378 -10.16 24.47 -7.67
CA GLY A 378 -10.09 24.14 -9.09
C GLY A 378 -10.89 25.11 -9.96
N GLY A 379 -12.09 25.50 -9.52
CA GLY A 379 -12.91 26.49 -10.24
C GLY A 379 -12.27 27.89 -10.33
N ILE A 380 -11.33 28.23 -9.45
CA ILE A 380 -10.70 29.56 -9.38
C ILE A 380 -9.32 29.56 -10.04
N TRP A 381 -8.51 28.52 -9.77
CA TRP A 381 -7.10 28.45 -10.17
C TRP A 381 -6.80 27.29 -11.12
N GLY A 382 -7.80 26.68 -11.74
CA GLY A 382 -7.57 25.59 -12.68
C GLY A 382 -7.00 24.33 -12.03
N ALA A 383 -6.13 23.62 -12.75
CA ALA A 383 -5.55 22.37 -12.26
C ALA A 383 -4.65 22.56 -11.02
N GLU A 384 -3.97 23.70 -10.93
CA GLU A 384 -3.18 24.10 -9.77
C GLU A 384 -4.06 24.20 -8.53
N GLY A 385 -5.25 24.79 -8.69
CA GLY A 385 -6.27 24.87 -7.63
C GLY A 385 -6.71 23.51 -7.11
N VAL A 386 -6.90 22.53 -8.00
CA VAL A 386 -7.23 21.15 -7.61
C VAL A 386 -6.12 20.56 -6.72
N LEU A 387 -4.86 20.73 -7.12
CA LEU A 387 -3.71 20.21 -6.38
C LEU A 387 -3.49 20.92 -5.04
N VAL A 388 -3.69 22.25 -4.97
CA VAL A 388 -3.69 23.00 -3.69
C VAL A 388 -4.83 22.53 -2.78
N GLY A 389 -6.03 22.37 -3.31
CA GLY A 389 -7.19 21.90 -2.55
C GLY A 389 -6.99 20.50 -1.97
N GLN A 390 -6.36 19.61 -2.74
CA GLN A 390 -5.96 18.28 -2.24
C GLN A 390 -4.94 18.35 -1.09
N ALA A 391 -4.00 19.30 -1.14
CA ALA A 391 -2.98 19.42 -0.11
C ALA A 391 -3.49 20.08 1.18
N LEU A 392 -4.46 20.99 1.07
CA LEU A 392 -5.08 21.67 2.20
C LEU A 392 -6.11 20.81 2.94
N GLY A 393 -6.83 19.94 2.23
CA GLY A 393 -7.83 19.02 2.78
C GLY A 393 -7.26 17.74 3.35
#